data_AF-A0A850JEB2-F1
#
_entry.id   AF-A0A850JEB2-F1
#
_cell.length_a   1.000
_cell.length_b   1.000
_cell.length_c   1.000
_cell.angle_alpha   90.00
_cell.angle_beta   90.00
_cell.angle_gamma   90.00
#
_symmetry.space_group_name_H-M   'P 1'
#
loop_
_entity.id
_entity.type
_entity.pdbx_description
1 polymer ?
#
loop_
_entity_poly.entity_id
_entity_poly.type
_entity_poly.pdbx_seq_one_letter_code
_entity_poly.pdbx_strand_id
1 'polypeptide(L)'
;MGNLRTPDREAGGRPSPGLEVWGFVIAAIGVLVAIGAWIFPQSPSTPPPGPSTPSAPPETGGAGSPSATPTSSSGGRTRSPSPPVPVSKWLTDLEPVADDSEVTVEGVSIGGTLYERSLHYSCSAFCNNAGTSDLTYVLGKDYTKFRAVVGANDAAAEPQDGVFLVGLDGRDLKPVRVAQGHRRTIELDVRGVIRLRLRAYRPGTTRNPALAGANAAGGVSNRLPDLAWGDPRVSR
;
A
#
# COMPACT_ATOMS: atom_id res chain seq x y z
N MET A 1 -35.81 84.97 10.24
CA MET A 1 -35.46 84.84 11.68
C MET A 1 -34.59 83.59 11.79
N GLY A 2 -33.24 83.69 11.73
CA GLY A 2 -32.32 84.03 12.82
C GLY A 2 -32.31 82.88 13.86
N ASN A 3 -31.23 82.16 14.20
CA ASN A 3 -29.79 82.39 14.10
C ASN A 3 -29.01 81.10 14.51
N LEU A 4 -27.69 81.12 14.25
CA LEU A 4 -26.56 80.51 15.02
C LEU A 4 -25.73 79.38 14.39
N ARG A 5 -24.57 79.83 13.86
CA ARG A 5 -23.17 79.40 14.11
C ARG A 5 -22.65 78.03 13.59
N THR A 6 -21.81 78.14 12.56
CA THR A 6 -20.62 77.31 12.20
C THR A 6 -19.59 77.23 13.36
N PRO A 7 -18.57 76.31 13.38
CA PRO A 7 -17.65 76.02 12.27
C PRO A 7 -17.21 74.55 12.03
N ASP A 8 -16.59 74.35 10.87
CA ASP A 8 -15.80 73.20 10.43
C ASP A 8 -14.61 72.86 11.36
N ARG A 9 -14.27 71.56 11.48
CA ARG A 9 -12.87 71.09 11.47
C ARG A 9 -12.71 69.57 11.28
N GLU A 10 -12.02 69.24 10.19
CA GLU A 10 -11.04 68.17 9.93
C GLU A 10 -10.86 66.95 10.87
N ALA A 11 -10.84 65.80 10.20
CA ALA A 11 -9.78 64.76 10.19
C ALA A 11 -9.31 64.11 11.51
N GLY A 12 -9.42 62.78 11.54
CA GLY A 12 -8.69 61.95 12.49
C GLY A 12 -9.15 60.50 12.44
N GLY A 13 -8.57 59.71 11.55
CA GLY A 13 -8.78 58.26 11.53
C GLY A 13 -8.32 57.62 12.84
N ARG A 14 -9.07 56.61 13.31
CA ARG A 14 -8.52 55.54 14.14
C ARG A 14 -9.10 54.18 13.74
N PRO A 15 -8.25 53.13 13.76
CA PRO A 15 -8.54 51.80 13.28
C PRO A 15 -9.41 50.98 14.24
N SER A 16 -10.03 49.94 13.68
CA SER A 16 -10.80 48.89 14.34
C SER A 16 -10.04 48.25 15.51
N PRO A 17 -10.68 48.01 16.67
CA PRO A 17 -10.05 47.31 17.78
C PRO A 17 -9.95 45.80 17.49
N GLY A 18 -8.71 45.30 17.47
CA GLY A 18 -8.40 43.88 17.51
C GLY A 18 -8.59 43.33 18.93
N LEU A 19 -9.14 42.11 19.01
CA LEU A 19 -9.20 41.31 20.23
C LEU A 19 -7.91 40.49 20.37
N GLU A 20 -7.11 40.93 21.34
CA GLU A 20 -6.35 40.18 22.36
C GLU A 20 -5.99 38.71 22.09
N VAL A 21 -4.69 38.38 22.02
CA VAL A 21 -3.78 38.09 23.15
C VAL A 21 -4.22 36.87 23.95
N TRP A 22 -3.48 35.76 23.83
CA TRP A 22 -2.99 34.95 24.97
C TRP A 22 -1.74 34.20 24.50
N GLY A 23 -0.57 34.69 24.92
CA GLY A 23 0.64 33.87 24.98
C GLY A 23 0.72 33.20 26.35
N PHE A 24 1.32 32.01 26.43
CA PHE A 24 2.04 31.59 27.64
C PHE A 24 3.20 30.65 27.26
N VAL A 25 4.36 31.06 27.77
CA VAL A 25 5.64 30.36 27.83
C VAL A 25 5.64 29.46 29.07
N ILE A 26 6.06 28.19 28.95
CA ILE A 26 6.49 27.33 30.08
C ILE A 26 7.65 26.46 29.54
N ALA A 27 8.90 26.81 29.82
CA ALA A 27 9.73 26.46 30.99
C ALA A 27 10.39 25.08 30.90
N ALA A 28 11.71 25.11 31.07
CA ALA A 28 12.65 24.00 30.99
C ALA A 28 12.43 22.94 32.09
N ILE A 29 12.60 21.66 31.74
CA ILE A 29 12.93 20.59 32.68
C ILE A 29 13.93 19.65 31.99
N GLY A 30 15.15 19.57 32.52
CA GLY A 30 16.11 18.54 32.18
C GLY A 30 15.94 17.34 33.11
N VAL A 31 16.14 16.13 32.58
CA VAL A 31 16.63 14.96 33.32
C VAL A 31 17.45 14.09 32.37
N LEU A 32 18.70 13.88 32.75
CA LEU A 32 19.63 12.89 32.22
C LEU A 32 19.13 11.47 32.51
N VAL A 33 19.03 10.61 31.49
CA VAL A 33 19.09 9.14 31.66
C VAL A 33 20.04 8.57 30.61
N ALA A 34 21.33 8.62 30.94
CA ALA A 34 22.31 7.69 30.41
C ALA A 34 22.46 6.59 31.47
N ILE A 35 22.24 5.34 31.09
CA ILE A 35 22.78 4.06 31.62
C ILE A 35 21.80 2.97 31.16
N GLY A 36 22.28 2.06 30.31
CA GLY A 36 21.50 0.92 29.82
C GLY A 36 22.11 0.15 28.64
N ALA A 37 23.42 0.28 28.40
CA ALA A 37 24.16 -0.79 27.74
C ALA A 37 24.47 -1.85 28.79
N TRP A 38 24.58 -3.12 28.37
CA TRP A 38 24.74 -4.34 29.18
C TRP A 38 23.41 -4.97 29.64
N ILE A 39 22.93 -5.94 28.86
CA ILE A 39 22.52 -7.32 29.22
C ILE A 39 21.77 -7.88 27.99
N PHE A 40 22.51 -8.30 26.97
CA PHE A 40 22.00 -9.21 25.94
C PHE A 40 22.94 -10.41 25.88
N PRO A 41 22.57 -11.58 26.43
CA PRO A 41 23.26 -12.83 26.16
C PRO A 41 22.96 -13.27 24.72
N GLN A 42 24.00 -13.36 23.91
CA GLN A 42 23.95 -13.90 22.56
C GLN A 42 23.79 -15.42 22.67
N SER A 43 22.67 -15.98 22.20
CA SER A 43 22.54 -17.44 22.08
C SER A 43 23.17 -17.90 20.76
N PRO A 44 24.10 -18.87 20.80
CA PRO A 44 24.76 -19.39 19.61
C PRO A 44 23.83 -20.24 18.74
N SER A 45 23.96 -20.02 17.43
CA SER A 45 23.37 -20.77 16.33
C SER A 45 23.72 -22.26 16.39
N THR A 46 22.71 -23.12 16.38
CA THR A 46 22.88 -24.56 16.12
C THR A 46 22.33 -24.86 14.73
N PRO A 47 23.14 -25.36 13.78
CA PRO A 47 22.65 -25.77 12.47
C PRO A 47 21.87 -27.11 12.54
N PRO A 48 20.90 -27.33 11.65
CA PRO A 48 20.08 -28.53 11.65
C PRO A 48 20.86 -29.77 11.17
N PRO A 49 20.57 -30.97 11.69
CA PRO A 49 21.10 -32.23 11.15
C PRO A 49 20.52 -32.52 9.75
N GLY A 50 21.39 -33.00 8.87
CA GLY A 50 21.15 -33.27 7.45
C GLY A 50 20.24 -34.47 7.13
N PRO A 51 20.16 -34.85 5.84
CA PRO A 51 19.01 -35.49 5.23
C PRO A 51 18.97 -37.00 5.47
N SER A 52 17.77 -37.52 5.73
CA SER A 52 17.50 -38.96 5.71
C SER A 52 16.69 -39.32 4.47
N THR A 53 17.37 -39.88 3.47
CA THR A 53 16.79 -40.61 2.36
C THR A 53 16.36 -42.00 2.84
N PRO A 54 15.14 -42.48 2.52
CA PRO A 54 14.89 -43.91 2.51
C PRO A 54 14.48 -44.43 1.11
N SER A 55 15.37 -45.28 0.59
CA SER A 55 15.18 -46.53 -0.14
C SER A 55 13.88 -46.83 -0.91
N ALA A 56 14.05 -47.09 -2.21
CA ALA A 56 13.15 -47.90 -3.04
C ALA A 56 13.25 -49.41 -2.73
N PRO A 57 12.19 -50.18 -3.01
CA PRO A 57 12.31 -51.62 -3.33
C PRO A 57 11.44 -52.00 -4.58
N PRO A 58 11.41 -53.26 -5.08
CA PRO A 58 12.00 -53.64 -6.38
C PRO A 58 10.99 -54.17 -7.44
N GLU A 59 11.58 -54.59 -8.57
CA GLU A 59 11.10 -55.20 -9.83
C GLU A 59 9.87 -56.14 -9.82
N THR A 60 9.15 -56.24 -10.95
CA THR A 60 9.19 -57.38 -11.91
C THR A 60 7.94 -57.45 -12.81
N GLY A 61 8.19 -57.39 -14.14
CA GLY A 61 7.64 -58.24 -15.21
C GLY A 61 6.13 -58.56 -15.31
N GLY A 62 5.52 -58.13 -16.41
CA GLY A 62 4.27 -58.68 -16.92
C GLY A 62 4.03 -58.33 -18.39
N ALA A 63 4.52 -59.17 -19.30
CA ALA A 63 4.22 -59.10 -20.73
C ALA A 63 2.87 -59.78 -21.03
N GLY A 64 2.04 -59.15 -21.87
CA GLY A 64 0.82 -59.75 -22.40
C GLY A 64 0.03 -58.82 -23.33
N SER A 65 0.32 -58.90 -24.64
CA SER A 65 -0.55 -58.47 -25.76
C SER A 65 -1.58 -59.59 -26.04
N PRO A 66 -2.75 -59.38 -26.72
CA PRO A 66 -2.93 -58.55 -27.92
C PRO A 66 -4.28 -57.80 -28.10
N SER A 67 -4.25 -56.89 -29.08
CA SER A 67 -5.31 -56.38 -29.98
C SER A 67 -6.81 -56.65 -29.70
N ALA A 68 -7.57 -55.56 -29.66
CA ALA A 68 -8.87 -55.46 -30.34
C ALA A 68 -9.14 -54.01 -30.78
N THR A 69 -9.18 -53.80 -32.09
CA THR A 69 -9.65 -52.58 -32.74
C THR A 69 -11.17 -52.52 -32.70
N PRO A 70 -11.77 -51.36 -32.43
CA PRO A 70 -12.99 -50.98 -33.12
C PRO A 70 -12.71 -49.77 -34.01
N THR A 71 -12.69 -50.02 -35.31
CA THR A 71 -12.96 -49.01 -36.32
C THR A 71 -14.43 -48.59 -36.17
N SER A 72 -14.67 -47.30 -35.88
CA SER A 72 -15.95 -46.65 -36.17
C SER A 72 -15.75 -45.15 -36.39
N SER A 73 -15.84 -44.81 -37.68
CA SER A 73 -16.59 -43.69 -38.25
C SER A 73 -16.36 -42.28 -37.69
N SER A 74 -15.69 -41.47 -38.51
CA SER A 74 -16.22 -40.20 -39.05
C SER A 74 -17.21 -39.46 -38.16
N GLY A 75 -16.68 -38.47 -37.45
CA GLY A 75 -17.42 -37.34 -36.92
C GLY A 75 -16.46 -36.17 -36.90
N GLY A 76 -16.36 -35.45 -38.02
CA GLY A 76 -15.65 -34.19 -38.11
C GLY A 76 -16.27 -33.18 -37.15
N ARG A 77 -15.90 -33.24 -35.87
CA ARG A 77 -16.04 -32.12 -34.96
C ARG A 77 -14.93 -31.16 -35.33
N THR A 78 -15.27 -30.14 -36.09
CA THR A 78 -14.52 -28.88 -36.12
C THR A 78 -14.15 -28.56 -34.67
N ARG A 79 -12.88 -28.73 -34.33
CA ARG A 79 -12.34 -28.43 -33.00
C ARG A 79 -12.60 -26.95 -32.81
N SER A 80 -13.62 -26.60 -32.01
CA SER A 80 -13.89 -25.23 -31.63
C SER A 80 -12.56 -24.66 -31.12
N PRO A 81 -12.05 -23.56 -31.69
CA PRO A 81 -10.79 -23.00 -31.22
C PRO A 81 -10.97 -22.70 -29.73
N SER A 82 -10.15 -23.35 -28.89
CA SER A 82 -10.11 -23.04 -27.47
C SER A 82 -9.87 -21.53 -27.35
N PRO A 83 -10.65 -20.80 -26.53
CA PRO A 83 -10.39 -19.39 -26.30
C PRO A 83 -8.91 -19.22 -25.93
N PRO A 84 -8.22 -18.20 -26.47
CA PRO A 84 -6.85 -17.91 -26.06
C PRO A 84 -6.83 -17.71 -24.55
N VAL A 85 -5.91 -18.39 -23.87
CA VAL A 85 -5.74 -18.28 -22.42
C VAL A 85 -5.38 -16.81 -22.11
N PRO A 86 -6.13 -16.11 -21.24
CA PRO A 86 -5.81 -14.73 -20.90
C PRO A 86 -4.43 -14.69 -20.25
N VAL A 87 -3.53 -13.89 -20.81
CA VAL A 87 -2.20 -13.67 -20.24
C VAL A 87 -2.37 -12.71 -19.07
N SER A 88 -2.00 -13.16 -17.87
CA SER A 88 -2.02 -12.33 -16.66
C SER A 88 -0.62 -12.22 -16.07
N LYS A 89 -0.31 -11.04 -15.53
CA LYS A 89 0.95 -10.77 -14.83
C LYS A 89 0.69 -10.03 -13.52
N TRP A 90 1.36 -10.46 -12.48
CA TRP A 90 1.36 -9.79 -11.18
C TRP A 90 2.23 -8.55 -11.23
N LEU A 91 1.80 -7.47 -10.59
CA LEU A 91 2.62 -6.26 -10.46
C LEU A 91 3.83 -6.49 -9.54
N THR A 92 3.75 -7.45 -8.61
CA THR A 92 4.89 -7.89 -7.78
C THR A 92 6.00 -8.55 -8.59
N ASP A 93 5.69 -9.03 -9.80
CA ASP A 93 6.66 -9.65 -10.72
C ASP A 93 7.10 -8.65 -11.82
N LEU A 94 6.74 -7.37 -11.67
CA LEU A 94 7.11 -6.28 -12.55
C LEU A 94 8.00 -5.29 -11.80
N GLU A 95 9.01 -4.79 -12.50
CA GLU A 95 9.83 -3.70 -11.97
C GLU A 95 9.09 -2.36 -12.16
N PRO A 96 8.85 -1.58 -11.10
CA PRO A 96 8.32 -0.24 -11.23
C PRO A 96 9.38 0.72 -11.81
N VAL A 97 8.93 1.68 -12.62
CA VAL A 97 9.79 2.78 -13.14
C VAL A 97 9.91 3.96 -12.18
N ALA A 98 9.02 4.03 -11.19
CA ALA A 98 9.16 4.87 -10.01
C ALA A 98 8.77 4.00 -8.82
N ASP A 99 9.69 3.81 -7.90
CA ASP A 99 9.56 2.92 -6.75
C ASP A 99 9.50 3.72 -5.44
N ASP A 100 9.03 3.07 -4.39
CA ASP A 100 8.97 3.62 -3.04
C ASP A 100 9.56 2.62 -2.05
N SER A 101 10.63 3.01 -1.36
CA SER A 101 11.35 2.14 -0.42
C SER A 101 10.53 1.70 0.79
N GLU A 102 9.38 2.34 1.04
CA GLU A 102 8.43 1.99 2.09
C GLU A 102 7.39 0.96 1.62
N VAL A 103 7.45 0.56 0.35
CA VAL A 103 6.66 -0.53 -0.20
C VAL A 103 7.53 -1.78 -0.27
N THR A 104 7.03 -2.86 0.32
CA THR A 104 7.66 -4.19 0.25
C THR A 104 6.72 -5.19 -0.42
N VAL A 105 7.30 -6.21 -1.06
CA VAL A 105 6.54 -7.32 -1.62
C VAL A 105 6.49 -8.45 -0.60
N GLU A 106 5.30 -8.67 0.00
CA GLU A 106 5.09 -9.75 0.95
C GLU A 106 3.61 -10.17 1.04
N GLY A 107 3.33 -11.19 1.86
CA GLY A 107 1.97 -11.62 2.13
C GLY A 107 1.28 -10.73 3.16
N VAL A 108 0.11 -10.17 2.86
CA VAL A 108 -0.64 -9.31 3.79
C VAL A 108 -2.07 -9.79 3.95
N SER A 109 -2.56 -9.80 5.19
CA SER A 109 -3.97 -10.08 5.48
C SER A 109 -4.79 -8.80 5.40
N ILE A 110 -5.83 -8.80 4.55
CA ILE A 110 -6.72 -7.65 4.33
C ILE A 110 -8.16 -8.10 4.52
N GLY A 111 -8.80 -7.64 5.59
CA GLY A 111 -10.20 -7.96 5.90
C GLY A 111 -10.43 -9.46 6.11
N GLY A 112 -9.52 -10.14 6.79
CA GLY A 112 -9.57 -11.57 7.12
C GLY A 112 -9.15 -12.51 5.98
N THR A 113 -8.48 -12.01 4.94
CA THR A 113 -7.98 -12.84 3.82
C THR A 113 -6.53 -12.52 3.55
N LEU A 114 -5.68 -13.55 3.55
CA LEU A 114 -4.26 -13.43 3.19
C LEU A 114 -4.12 -13.32 1.66
N TYR A 115 -3.41 -12.29 1.22
CA TYR A 115 -3.00 -12.09 -0.17
C TYR A 115 -1.48 -12.27 -0.25
N GLU A 116 -1.04 -13.39 -0.85
CA GLU A 116 0.37 -13.79 -0.87
C GLU A 116 1.26 -12.83 -1.68
N ARG A 117 0.70 -12.20 -2.71
CA ARG A 117 1.40 -11.24 -3.57
C ARG A 117 0.87 -9.84 -3.28
N SER A 118 1.28 -9.24 -2.17
CA SER A 118 0.86 -7.89 -1.82
C SER A 118 1.99 -6.87 -2.01
N LEU A 119 1.62 -5.66 -2.41
CA LEU A 119 2.47 -4.47 -2.29
C LEU A 119 2.11 -3.81 -0.96
N HIS A 120 2.93 -4.03 0.06
CA HIS A 120 2.71 -3.61 1.42
C HIS A 120 3.40 -2.28 1.71
N TYR A 121 2.61 -1.22 1.92
CA TYR A 121 3.07 0.10 2.32
C TYR A 121 3.06 0.24 3.84
N SER A 122 4.25 0.29 4.44
CA SER A 122 4.42 0.50 5.89
C SER A 122 5.62 1.38 6.20
N CYS A 123 5.54 2.09 7.34
CA CYS A 123 6.62 2.93 7.84
C CYS A 123 6.96 2.54 9.28
N SER A 124 8.23 2.60 9.66
CA SER A 124 8.68 2.19 11.00
C SER A 124 8.56 3.29 12.05
N ALA A 125 9.00 4.52 11.75
CA ALA A 125 8.99 5.66 12.68
C ALA A 125 8.42 6.95 12.06
N PHE A 126 8.73 7.18 10.79
CA PHE A 126 8.19 8.24 9.95
C PHE A 126 8.12 7.72 8.52
N CYS A 127 7.27 8.33 7.71
CA CYS A 127 7.20 8.01 6.29
C CYS A 127 7.99 9.01 5.46
N ASN A 128 8.65 8.50 4.44
CA ASN A 128 9.15 9.22 3.30
C ASN A 128 7.96 9.76 2.49
N ASN A 129 8.26 10.62 1.50
CA ASN A 129 7.26 11.09 0.52
C ASN A 129 5.98 11.69 1.13
N ALA A 130 6.11 12.34 2.29
CA ALA A 130 5.00 12.96 3.00
C ALA A 130 3.85 11.98 3.36
N GLY A 131 4.18 10.73 3.68
CA GLY A 131 3.22 9.72 4.14
C GLY A 131 2.30 9.19 3.05
N THR A 132 2.79 9.17 1.81
CA THR A 132 2.07 8.61 0.66
C THR A 132 3.03 7.73 -0.14
N SER A 133 2.65 6.48 -0.36
CA SER A 133 3.37 5.59 -1.26
C SER A 133 3.18 6.01 -2.71
N ASP A 134 4.17 5.79 -3.57
CA ASP A 134 4.07 6.10 -4.99
C ASP A 134 4.82 5.12 -5.90
N LEU A 135 4.08 4.22 -6.53
CA LEU A 135 4.62 3.23 -7.48
C LEU A 135 4.11 3.53 -8.88
N THR A 136 4.98 3.48 -9.88
CA THR A 136 4.57 3.60 -11.29
C THR A 136 5.10 2.43 -12.11
N TYR A 137 4.23 1.80 -12.89
CA TYR A 137 4.53 0.70 -13.80
C TYR A 137 4.30 1.09 -15.25
N VAL A 138 5.12 0.57 -16.15
CA VAL A 138 4.90 0.69 -17.61
C VAL A 138 4.11 -0.52 -18.08
N LEU A 139 2.88 -0.28 -18.54
CA LEU A 139 2.01 -1.30 -19.11
C LEU A 139 2.20 -1.49 -20.62
N GLY A 140 2.81 -0.51 -21.31
CA GLY A 140 3.15 -0.64 -22.73
C GLY A 140 1.95 -0.80 -23.68
N LYS A 141 0.71 -0.54 -23.22
CA LYS A 141 -0.56 -0.84 -23.92
C LYS A 141 -0.84 -2.34 -24.12
N ASP A 142 -0.07 -3.21 -23.45
CA ASP A 142 -0.16 -4.65 -23.65
C ASP A 142 -1.35 -5.30 -22.92
N TYR A 143 -1.98 -4.58 -22.00
CA TYR A 143 -3.00 -5.09 -21.11
C TYR A 143 -4.33 -4.37 -21.31
N THR A 144 -5.43 -5.05 -20.97
CA THR A 144 -6.79 -4.55 -21.11
C THR A 144 -7.46 -4.34 -19.76
N LYS A 145 -7.03 -5.07 -18.71
CA LYS A 145 -7.62 -4.97 -17.37
C LYS A 145 -6.55 -4.89 -16.29
N PHE A 146 -6.79 -4.05 -15.30
CA PHE A 146 -6.10 -4.02 -14.02
C PHE A 146 -7.05 -4.45 -12.90
N ARG A 147 -6.55 -5.23 -11.95
CA ARG A 147 -7.28 -5.64 -10.75
C ARG A 147 -6.37 -5.66 -9.54
N ALA A 148 -6.85 -5.14 -8.41
CA ALA A 148 -6.22 -5.29 -7.11
C ALA A 148 -7.27 -5.31 -5.99
N VAL A 149 -6.97 -5.96 -4.87
CA VAL A 149 -7.70 -5.76 -3.62
C VAL A 149 -6.95 -4.72 -2.79
N VAL A 150 -7.67 -3.83 -2.11
CA VAL A 150 -7.09 -2.78 -1.29
C VAL A 150 -7.69 -2.77 0.10
N GLY A 151 -6.86 -2.47 1.10
CA GLY A 151 -7.29 -2.26 2.47
C GLY A 151 -6.11 -2.11 3.43
N ALA A 152 -6.43 -1.86 4.70
CA ALA A 152 -5.43 -1.87 5.77
C ALA A 152 -5.05 -3.32 6.11
N ASN A 153 -3.82 -3.51 6.57
CA ASN A 153 -3.38 -4.77 7.13
C ASN A 153 -4.17 -5.08 8.41
N ASP A 154 -4.65 -6.31 8.54
CA ASP A 154 -5.36 -6.76 9.74
C ASP A 154 -4.44 -6.77 10.98
N ALA A 155 -3.12 -6.86 10.78
CA ALA A 155 -2.11 -6.83 11.84
C ALA A 155 -1.64 -5.40 12.20
N ALA A 156 -2.22 -4.36 11.59
CA ALA A 156 -1.83 -2.99 11.87
C ALA A 156 -1.92 -2.64 13.37
N ALA A 157 -0.89 -1.97 13.89
CA ALA A 157 -0.78 -1.64 15.32
C ALA A 157 -1.91 -0.73 15.84
N GLU A 158 -2.55 0.03 14.95
CA GLU A 158 -3.66 0.92 15.27
C GLU A 158 -4.76 0.87 14.22
N PRO A 159 -6.00 1.19 14.60
CA PRO A 159 -7.05 1.42 13.63
C PRO A 159 -6.75 2.52 12.64
N GLN A 160 -6.97 2.21 11.36
CA GLN A 160 -6.68 3.11 10.26
C GLN A 160 -7.63 2.95 9.08
N ASP A 161 -7.94 4.08 8.47
CA ASP A 161 -8.59 4.13 7.17
C ASP A 161 -7.53 4.36 6.10
N GLY A 162 -7.50 3.49 5.10
CA GLY A 162 -6.63 3.65 3.93
C GLY A 162 -7.31 4.44 2.82
N VAL A 163 -6.54 5.28 2.13
CA VAL A 163 -6.96 5.92 0.87
C VAL A 163 -6.05 5.43 -0.26
N PHE A 164 -6.67 4.86 -1.29
CA PHE A 164 -6.00 4.29 -2.45
C PHE A 164 -6.37 5.08 -3.70
N LEU A 165 -5.36 5.41 -4.51
CA LEU A 165 -5.52 6.14 -5.76
C LEU A 165 -4.81 5.37 -6.87
N VAL A 166 -5.52 5.20 -7.98
CA VAL A 166 -4.95 4.69 -9.22
C VAL A 166 -4.86 5.83 -10.21
N GLY A 167 -3.69 6.01 -10.83
CA GLY A 167 -3.46 6.95 -11.91
C GLY A 167 -3.23 6.22 -13.23
N LEU A 168 -3.84 6.71 -14.31
CA LEU A 168 -3.64 6.21 -15.67
C LEU A 168 -3.07 7.35 -16.51
N ASP A 169 -1.87 7.15 -17.08
CA ASP A 169 -1.17 8.14 -17.91
C ASP A 169 -1.10 9.55 -17.29
N GLY A 170 -0.82 9.61 -15.98
CA GLY A 170 -0.68 10.86 -15.23
C GLY A 170 -2.00 11.47 -14.74
N ARG A 171 -3.14 10.83 -14.98
CA ARG A 171 -4.46 11.26 -14.49
C ARG A 171 -4.93 10.38 -13.35
N ASP A 172 -5.14 10.99 -12.19
CA ASP A 172 -5.66 10.28 -11.03
C ASP A 172 -7.16 10.02 -11.16
N LEU A 173 -7.55 8.79 -10.85
CA LEU A 173 -8.95 8.41 -10.71
C LEU A 173 -9.47 8.80 -9.32
N LYS A 174 -10.79 8.61 -9.13
CA LYS A 174 -11.43 8.87 -7.85
C LYS A 174 -10.78 8.03 -6.73
N PRO A 175 -10.45 8.63 -5.58
CA PRO A 175 -9.90 7.90 -4.45
C PRO A 175 -10.87 6.83 -3.91
N VAL A 176 -10.32 5.68 -3.55
CA VAL A 176 -11.03 4.59 -2.88
C VAL A 176 -10.64 4.59 -1.40
N ARG A 177 -11.62 4.82 -0.53
CA ARG A 177 -11.44 4.77 0.93
C ARG A 177 -11.85 3.41 1.46
N VAL A 178 -11.04 2.85 2.35
CA VAL A 178 -11.29 1.54 2.98
C VAL A 178 -11.01 1.65 4.47
N ALA A 179 -12.01 1.35 5.29
CA ALA A 179 -11.83 1.27 6.73
C ALA A 179 -11.14 -0.04 7.12
N GLN A 180 -10.45 -0.07 8.28
CA GLN A 180 -9.83 -1.30 8.78
C GLN A 180 -10.83 -2.45 8.88
N GLY A 181 -10.36 -3.68 8.66
CA GLY A 181 -11.17 -4.90 8.66
C GLY A 181 -12.07 -5.06 7.42
N HIS A 182 -12.09 -4.07 6.53
CA HIS A 182 -12.78 -4.13 5.26
C HIS A 182 -11.79 -4.19 4.10
N ARG A 183 -12.24 -4.74 2.98
CA ARG A 183 -11.49 -4.78 1.73
C ARG A 183 -12.35 -4.27 0.59
N ARG A 184 -11.72 -3.66 -0.42
CA ARG A 184 -12.39 -3.31 -1.68
C ARG A 184 -11.60 -3.85 -2.86
N THR A 185 -12.31 -4.28 -3.90
CA THR A 185 -11.68 -4.64 -5.17
C THR A 185 -11.74 -3.44 -6.10
N ILE A 186 -10.59 -3.08 -6.67
CA ILE A 186 -10.47 -2.12 -7.77
C ILE A 186 -10.30 -2.92 -9.05
N GLU A 187 -11.21 -2.72 -10.01
CA GLU A 187 -11.12 -3.27 -11.36
C GLU A 187 -11.25 -2.13 -12.36
N LEU A 188 -10.29 -2.03 -13.29
CA LEU A 188 -10.19 -0.93 -14.23
C LEU A 188 -9.90 -1.45 -15.64
N ASP A 189 -10.49 -0.79 -16.63
CA ASP A 189 -10.08 -0.91 -18.03
C ASP A 189 -8.80 -0.10 -18.23
N VAL A 190 -7.75 -0.76 -18.71
CA VAL A 190 -6.43 -0.15 -18.98
C VAL A 190 -6.03 -0.27 -20.44
N ARG A 191 -7.00 -0.53 -21.34
CA ARG A 191 -6.75 -0.57 -22.78
C ARG A 191 -6.10 0.73 -23.25
N GLY A 192 -4.96 0.59 -23.92
CA GLY A 192 -4.21 1.74 -24.46
C GLY A 192 -3.43 2.55 -23.44
N VAL A 193 -3.46 2.19 -22.15
CA VAL A 193 -2.71 2.85 -21.09
C VAL A 193 -1.22 2.50 -21.18
N ILE A 194 -0.36 3.50 -21.05
CA ILE A 194 1.09 3.32 -21.04
C ILE A 194 1.62 3.21 -19.61
N ARG A 195 1.13 4.05 -18.69
CA ARG A 195 1.59 4.12 -17.30
C ARG A 195 0.44 3.92 -16.32
N LEU A 196 0.65 2.99 -15.40
CA LEU A 196 -0.22 2.74 -14.26
C LEU A 196 0.51 3.21 -13.00
N ARG A 197 -0.09 4.13 -12.25
CA ARG A 197 0.45 4.64 -10.98
C ARG A 197 -0.44 4.20 -9.82
N LEU A 198 0.15 3.67 -8.76
CA LEU A 198 -0.53 3.23 -7.55
C LEU A 198 -0.04 4.08 -6.38
N ARG A 199 -0.97 4.69 -5.63
CA ARG A 199 -0.66 5.46 -4.42
C ARG A 199 -1.57 5.09 -3.28
N ALA A 200 -1.00 4.95 -2.09
CA ALA A 200 -1.74 4.71 -0.86
C ALA A 200 -1.28 5.68 0.22
N TYR A 201 -2.20 6.14 1.07
CA TYR A 201 -1.87 6.90 2.26
C TYR A 201 -2.90 6.70 3.37
N ARG A 202 -2.45 6.87 4.62
CA ARG A 202 -3.34 6.95 5.80
C ARG A 202 -3.60 8.44 6.11
N PRO A 203 -4.87 8.89 6.21
CA PRO A 203 -5.17 10.25 6.63
C PRO A 203 -4.63 10.53 8.04
N GLY A 204 -3.98 11.68 8.20
CA GLY A 204 -3.45 12.12 9.49
C GLY A 204 -2.05 11.58 9.83
N THR A 205 -1.40 10.83 8.94
CA THR A 205 0.03 10.50 9.08
C THR A 205 0.87 11.76 9.16
N THR A 206 1.78 11.82 10.14
CA THR A 206 2.69 12.95 10.31
C THR A 206 3.68 13.01 9.14
N ARG A 207 3.66 14.14 8.40
CA ARG A 207 4.48 14.35 7.20
C ARG A 207 5.85 14.98 7.47
N ASN A 208 6.04 15.51 8.68
CA ASN A 208 7.27 16.23 9.06
C ASN A 208 8.11 15.32 9.99
N PRO A 209 9.37 15.02 9.63
CA PRO A 209 10.20 14.09 10.40
C PRO A 209 10.58 14.65 11.78
N ALA A 210 10.81 15.96 11.92
CA ALA A 210 11.12 16.58 13.20
C ALA A 210 9.92 16.52 14.16
N LEU A 211 8.71 16.77 13.64
CA LEU A 211 7.47 16.60 14.42
C LEU A 211 7.22 15.12 14.76
N ALA A 212 7.49 14.21 13.82
CA ALA A 212 7.35 12.78 14.07
C ALA A 212 8.29 12.29 15.17
N GLY A 213 9.53 12.80 15.20
CA GLY A 213 10.50 12.54 16.26
C GLY A 213 10.06 13.10 17.61
N ALA A 214 9.55 14.34 17.65
CA ALA A 214 9.03 14.94 18.88
C ALA A 214 7.82 14.18 19.44
N ASN A 215 6.89 13.77 18.57
CA ASN A 215 5.74 12.94 18.94
C ASN A 215 6.20 11.60 19.51
N ALA A 216 7.12 10.92 18.85
CA ALA A 216 7.64 9.62 19.31
C ALA A 216 8.30 9.74 20.70
N ALA A 217 9.14 10.77 20.92
CA ALA A 217 9.76 11.03 22.22
C ALA A 217 8.74 11.37 23.32
N GLY A 218 7.62 11.99 22.95
CA GLY A 218 6.50 12.31 23.85
C GLY A 218 5.45 11.21 23.99
N GLY A 219 5.62 10.04 23.37
CA GLY A 219 4.64 8.94 23.41
C GLY A 219 3.35 9.19 22.61
N VAL A 220 3.38 10.13 21.66
CA VAL A 220 2.26 10.46 20.77
C VAL A 220 2.41 9.68 19.46
N SER A 221 1.30 9.10 18.98
CA SER A 221 1.28 8.37 17.71
C SER A 221 1.49 9.26 16.49
N ASN A 222 2.33 8.82 15.56
CA ASN A 222 2.54 9.44 14.24
C ASN A 222 1.53 8.98 13.18
N ARG A 223 0.59 8.12 13.56
CA ARG A 223 -0.41 7.50 12.69
C ARG A 223 0.22 6.94 11.42
N LEU A 224 1.18 6.04 11.60
CA LEU A 224 1.89 5.42 10.47
C LEU A 224 0.91 4.55 9.65
N PRO A 225 1.05 4.54 8.31
CA PRO A 225 0.27 3.68 7.44
C PRO A 225 0.75 2.24 7.56
N ASP A 226 -0.19 1.32 7.44
CA ASP A 226 0.05 -0.11 7.25
C ASP A 226 -1.07 -0.60 6.31
N LEU A 227 -0.84 -0.39 5.01
CA LEU A 227 -1.82 -0.46 3.93
C LEU A 227 -1.29 -1.35 2.81
N ALA A 228 -2.14 -2.10 2.13
CA ALA A 228 -1.69 -3.01 1.09
C ALA A 228 -2.56 -3.01 -0.16
N TRP A 229 -1.89 -3.28 -1.29
CA TRP A 229 -2.51 -3.73 -2.53
C TRP A 229 -2.35 -5.25 -2.61
N GLY A 230 -3.40 -6.01 -2.32
CA GLY A 230 -3.44 -7.47 -2.39
C GLY A 230 -3.67 -7.97 -3.81
N ASP A 231 -2.82 -8.91 -4.24
CA ASP A 231 -2.85 -9.57 -5.55
C ASP A 231 -3.03 -8.60 -6.74
N PRO A 232 -2.22 -7.52 -6.84
CA PRO A 232 -2.35 -6.57 -7.92
C PRO A 232 -1.86 -7.21 -9.23
N ARG A 233 -2.72 -7.21 -10.25
CA ARG A 233 -2.44 -7.85 -11.54
C ARG A 233 -3.00 -7.08 -12.72
N VAL A 234 -2.37 -7.32 -13.87
CA VAL A 234 -2.88 -6.93 -15.18
C VAL A 234 -3.15 -8.17 -16.04
N SER A 235 -4.06 -8.03 -17.00
CA SER A 235 -4.41 -9.11 -17.94
C SER A 235 -4.79 -8.56 -19.31
N ARG A 236 -4.60 -9.37 -20.35
CA ARG A 236 -5.03 -9.11 -21.74
C ARG A 236 -6.36 -9.78 -22.03
#